data_AF-A0A6P6F6W7-F1
#
_entry.id   AF-A0A6P6F6W7-F1
#
_cell.length_a   1.000
_cell.length_b   1.000
_cell.length_c   1.000
_cell.angle_alpha   90.00
_cell.angle_beta   90.00
_cell.angle_gamma   90.00
#
_symmetry.space_group_name_H-M   'P 1'
#
loop_
_entity.id
_entity.type
_entity.pdbx_description
1 polymer ?
#
loop_
_entity_poly.entity_id
_entity_poly.type
_entity_poly.pdbx_seq_one_letter_code
_entity_poly.pdbx_strand_id
1 'polypeptide(L)'
;MATRIVIKDILILIPQMCYIPVIILYTNFIFGYTCWYTFFGVIALISLYTNNVYVLNACFKYINDSLVQVKEILVNDEPHLLRRVYHMQKNPILLTKLRTLKKQHLEMSEVVELLNNTCSMQIEAMLTIMFIDITFNMYNYLSMHKEVGELKSLALILGYAIYYTVHVIITVSIVETTRSQMTKIGSSVHRILAHTFDEQVTTEVR
;
A
#
# COMPACT_ATOMS: atom_id res chain seq x y z
N MET A 1 0.01 11.62 -8.67
CA MET A 1 -0.01 10.35 -7.91
C MET A 1 0.33 9.16 -8.80
N ALA A 2 -0.44 8.94 -9.88
CA ALA A 2 -0.16 7.89 -10.88
C ALA A 2 1.28 7.90 -11.40
N THR A 3 1.85 9.07 -11.73
CA THR A 3 3.23 9.18 -12.23
C THR A 3 4.28 8.68 -11.23
N ARG A 4 4.08 8.90 -9.91
CA ARG A 4 5.03 8.41 -8.89
C ARG A 4 4.94 6.90 -8.69
N ILE A 5 3.74 6.33 -8.81
CA ILE A 5 3.51 4.89 -8.77
C ILE A 5 4.22 4.21 -9.95
N VAL A 6 3.99 4.74 -11.16
CA VAL A 6 4.58 4.22 -12.40
C VAL A 6 6.11 4.35 -12.40
N ILE A 7 6.67 5.47 -11.94
CA ILE A 7 8.13 5.65 -11.84
C ILE A 7 8.74 4.63 -10.86
N LYS A 8 8.10 4.40 -9.71
CA LYS A 8 8.55 3.40 -8.72
C LYS A 8 8.55 1.99 -9.32
N ASP A 9 7.45 1.61 -9.98
CA ASP A 9 7.31 0.29 -10.60
C ASP A 9 8.33 0.08 -11.75
N ILE A 10 8.60 1.12 -12.56
CA ILE A 10 9.62 1.08 -13.63
C ILE A 10 11.04 0.94 -13.03
N LEU A 11 11.36 1.68 -11.97
CA LEU A 11 12.68 1.64 -11.34
C LEU A 11 13.02 0.25 -10.78
N ILE A 12 12.00 -0.44 -10.23
CA ILE A 12 12.10 -1.80 -9.70
C ILE A 12 12.32 -2.84 -10.82
N LEU A 13 11.79 -2.59 -12.02
CA LEU A 13 11.86 -3.52 -13.15
C LEU A 13 13.23 -3.48 -13.87
N ILE A 14 13.96 -2.37 -13.81
CA ILE A 14 15.23 -2.19 -14.54
C ILE A 14 16.31 -3.23 -14.14
N PRO A 15 16.58 -3.47 -12.84
CA PRO A 15 17.57 -4.48 -12.42
C PRO A 15 17.19 -5.89 -12.86
N GLN A 16 15.89 -6.21 -12.90
CA GLN A 16 15.36 -7.48 -13.40
C GLN A 16 15.71 -7.71 -14.87
N MET A 17 15.53 -6.69 -15.71
CA MET A 17 15.82 -6.77 -17.15
C MET A 17 17.32 -6.92 -17.42
N CYS A 18 18.17 -6.31 -16.60
CA CYS A 18 19.63 -6.48 -16.68
C CYS A 18 20.11 -7.88 -16.26
N TYR A 19 19.31 -8.62 -15.50
CA TYR A 19 19.66 -9.95 -14.98
C TYR A 19 19.31 -11.09 -15.97
N ILE A 20 18.38 -10.85 -16.91
CA ILE A 20 17.95 -11.82 -17.94
C ILE A 20 19.12 -12.32 -18.82
N PRO A 21 19.99 -11.45 -19.38
CA PRO A 21 21.10 -11.90 -20.22
C PRO A 21 22.11 -12.77 -19.44
N VAL A 22 22.26 -12.49 -18.14
CA VAL A 22 23.19 -13.22 -17.26
C VAL A 22 22.68 -14.64 -16.99
N ILE A 23 21.38 -14.80 -16.73
CA ILE A 23 20.75 -16.11 -16.53
C ILE A 23 20.86 -16.98 -17.80
N ILE A 24 20.65 -16.38 -18.98
CA ILE A 24 20.73 -17.09 -20.27
C ILE A 24 22.16 -17.62 -20.54
N LEU A 25 23.18 -16.89 -20.09
CA LEU A 25 24.59 -17.23 -20.35
C LEU A 25 25.17 -18.27 -19.39
N TYR A 26 24.71 -18.32 -18.15
CA TYR A 26 25.37 -19.08 -17.07
C TYR A 26 24.56 -20.26 -16.51
N THR A 27 23.27 -20.38 -16.86
CA THR A 27 22.38 -21.36 -16.22
C THR A 27 21.63 -22.20 -17.24
N ASN A 28 21.25 -23.44 -16.86
CA ASN A 28 20.36 -24.27 -17.67
C ASN A 28 19.05 -23.53 -17.99
N PHE A 29 18.66 -23.50 -19.27
CA PHE A 29 17.54 -22.69 -19.77
C PHE A 29 16.22 -22.91 -19.01
N ILE A 30 15.88 -24.17 -18.70
CA ILE A 30 14.65 -24.54 -17.98
C ILE A 30 14.68 -24.04 -16.53
N PHE A 31 15.81 -24.18 -15.85
CA PHE A 31 15.99 -23.77 -14.46
C PHE A 31 15.97 -22.24 -14.35
N GLY A 32 16.73 -21.56 -15.19
CA GLY A 32 16.76 -20.09 -15.26
C GLY A 32 15.38 -19.48 -15.54
N TYR A 33 14.60 -20.09 -16.43
CA TYR A 33 13.23 -19.64 -16.72
C TYR A 33 12.30 -19.78 -15.51
N THR A 34 12.44 -20.86 -14.74
CA THR A 34 11.58 -21.15 -13.58
C THR A 34 11.87 -20.17 -12.43
N CYS A 35 13.15 -19.91 -12.13
CA CYS A 35 13.55 -18.90 -11.14
C CYS A 35 13.13 -17.49 -11.58
N TRP A 36 13.23 -17.17 -12.88
CA TRP A 36 12.80 -15.86 -13.38
C TRP A 36 11.29 -15.65 -13.27
N TYR A 37 10.49 -16.66 -13.62
CA TYR A 37 9.04 -16.60 -13.54
C TYR A 37 8.54 -16.40 -12.11
N THR A 38 9.08 -17.17 -11.16
CA THR A 38 8.74 -17.05 -9.73
C THR A 38 9.12 -15.67 -9.20
N PHE A 39 10.29 -15.16 -9.59
CA PHE A 39 10.76 -13.82 -9.19
C PHE A 39 9.89 -12.68 -9.73
N PHE A 40 9.55 -12.74 -11.01
CA PHE A 40 8.66 -11.77 -11.63
C PHE A 40 7.28 -11.78 -10.93
N GLY A 41 6.76 -12.97 -10.64
CA GLY A 41 5.51 -13.14 -9.91
C GLY A 41 5.52 -12.45 -8.54
N VAL A 42 6.59 -12.63 -7.75
CA VAL A 42 6.67 -12.00 -6.43
C VAL A 42 6.76 -10.48 -6.52
N ILE A 43 7.61 -9.94 -7.41
CA ILE A 43 7.75 -8.49 -7.57
C ILE A 43 6.43 -7.86 -8.07
N ALA A 44 5.71 -8.54 -8.96
CA ALA A 44 4.40 -8.09 -9.42
C ALA A 44 3.36 -8.06 -8.29
N LEU A 45 3.31 -9.10 -7.44
CA LEU A 45 2.41 -9.16 -6.29
C LEU A 45 2.71 -8.05 -5.27
N ILE A 46 3.98 -7.84 -4.95
CA ILE A 46 4.45 -6.78 -4.06
C ILE A 46 4.09 -5.39 -4.61
N SER A 47 4.28 -5.17 -5.91
CA SER A 47 4.00 -3.89 -6.55
C SER A 47 2.49 -3.61 -6.57
N LEU A 48 1.68 -4.60 -6.92
CA LEU A 48 0.21 -4.51 -6.87
C LEU A 48 -0.27 -4.15 -5.46
N TYR A 49 0.26 -4.82 -4.43
CA TYR A 49 -0.09 -4.52 -3.06
C TYR A 49 0.26 -3.08 -2.67
N THR A 50 1.50 -2.66 -2.93
CA THR A 50 1.98 -1.32 -2.63
C THR A 50 1.11 -0.26 -3.34
N ASN A 51 0.68 -0.53 -4.56
CA ASN A 51 -0.18 0.37 -5.33
C ASN A 51 -1.58 0.51 -4.72
N ASN A 52 -2.18 -0.59 -4.25
CA ASN A 52 -3.44 -0.54 -3.51
C ASN A 52 -3.30 0.29 -2.23
N VAL A 53 -2.23 0.09 -1.47
CA VAL A 53 -1.92 0.86 -0.26
C VAL A 53 -1.77 2.36 -0.56
N TYR A 54 -1.11 2.72 -1.66
CA TYR A 54 -1.02 4.12 -2.10
C TYR A 54 -2.38 4.73 -2.42
N VAL A 55 -3.21 4.04 -3.22
CA VAL A 55 -4.57 4.49 -3.58
C VAL A 55 -5.41 4.71 -2.33
N LEU A 56 -5.36 3.76 -1.41
CA LEU A 56 -6.06 3.84 -0.12
C LEU A 56 -5.58 5.06 0.68
N ASN A 57 -4.29 5.32 0.78
CA ASN A 57 -3.79 6.51 1.47
C ASN A 57 -4.34 7.82 0.86
N ALA A 58 -4.40 7.94 -0.47
CA ALA A 58 -4.95 9.14 -1.11
C ALA A 58 -6.46 9.30 -0.89
N CYS A 59 -7.22 8.20 -0.91
CA CYS A 59 -8.64 8.23 -0.58
C CYS A 59 -8.88 8.72 0.85
N PHE A 60 -8.07 8.30 1.83
CA PHE A 60 -8.19 8.75 3.23
C PHE A 60 -7.87 10.23 3.35
N LYS A 61 -6.85 10.69 2.63
CA LYS A 61 -6.49 12.10 2.56
C LYS A 61 -7.64 12.93 1.98
N TYR A 62 -8.29 12.46 0.91
CA TYR A 62 -9.45 13.13 0.33
C TYR A 62 -10.63 13.25 1.30
N ILE A 63 -10.94 12.18 2.07
CA ILE A 63 -11.99 12.22 3.10
C ILE A 63 -11.62 13.23 4.20
N ASN A 64 -10.36 13.20 4.67
CA ASN A 64 -9.87 14.13 5.69
C ASN A 64 -9.97 15.59 5.24
N ASP A 65 -9.51 15.91 4.02
CA ASP A 65 -9.56 17.27 3.48
C ASP A 65 -11.02 17.73 3.27
N SER A 66 -11.90 16.84 2.81
CA SER A 66 -13.33 17.10 2.69
C SER A 66 -14.00 17.37 4.04
N LEU A 67 -13.56 16.69 5.09
CA LEU A 67 -14.07 16.87 6.45
C LEU A 67 -13.61 18.21 7.05
N VAL A 68 -12.35 18.59 6.84
CA VAL A 68 -11.82 19.89 7.26
C VAL A 68 -12.60 21.05 6.62
N GLN A 69 -12.89 20.97 5.32
CA GLN A 69 -13.72 21.98 4.64
C GLN A 69 -15.13 22.09 5.24
N VAL A 70 -15.77 20.96 5.54
CA VAL A 70 -17.11 20.97 6.16
C VAL A 70 -17.07 21.61 7.56
N LYS A 71 -16.02 21.35 8.34
CA LYS A 71 -15.83 21.95 9.66
C LYS A 71 -15.60 23.47 9.58
N GLU A 72 -14.81 23.94 8.62
CA GLU A 72 -14.55 25.37 8.44
C GLU A 72 -15.82 26.14 8.07
N ILE A 73 -16.66 25.57 7.20
CA ILE A 73 -17.97 26.13 6.86
C ILE A 73 -18.88 26.21 8.10
N LEU A 74 -18.80 25.26 9.03
CA LEU A 74 -19.61 25.24 10.25
C LEU A 74 -19.16 26.32 11.26
N VAL A 75 -17.85 26.58 11.38
CA VAL A 75 -17.29 27.50 12.39
C VAL A 75 -17.36 28.97 11.97
N ASN A 76 -17.31 29.27 10.67
CA ASN A 76 -17.27 30.65 10.16
C ASN A 76 -18.66 31.33 9.98
N ASP A 77 -19.77 30.65 10.26
CA ASP A 77 -21.12 31.06 9.82
C ASP A 77 -22.01 31.73 10.91
N GLU A 78 -21.46 32.60 11.77
CA GLU A 78 -22.27 33.59 12.52
C GLU A 78 -21.65 35.01 12.48
N PRO A 79 -22.45 36.12 12.34
CA PRO A 79 -23.84 36.18 12.79
C PRO A 79 -24.89 37.00 11.97
N HIS A 80 -26.17 36.68 12.24
CA HIS A 80 -27.40 37.51 12.21
C HIS A 80 -28.24 37.68 10.91
N LEU A 81 -29.53 37.32 11.07
CA LEU A 81 -30.76 37.70 10.33
C LEU A 81 -31.39 36.73 9.29
N LEU A 82 -30.66 35.75 8.73
CA LEU A 82 -31.26 34.70 7.87
C LEU A 82 -31.12 33.27 8.43
N ARG A 83 -30.92 33.17 9.74
CA ARG A 83 -30.60 31.96 10.51
C ARG A 83 -31.53 30.78 10.23
N ARG A 84 -32.85 30.98 10.20
CA ARG A 84 -33.81 29.86 10.20
C ARG A 84 -33.90 29.16 8.84
N VAL A 85 -34.07 29.89 7.73
CA VAL A 85 -34.15 29.30 6.36
C VAL A 85 -32.79 28.76 5.91
N TYR A 86 -31.70 29.43 6.30
CA TYR A 86 -30.33 29.02 5.97
C TYR A 86 -29.91 27.76 6.73
N HIS A 87 -30.20 27.63 8.03
CA HIS A 87 -30.02 26.36 8.73
C HIS A 87 -30.95 25.28 8.15
N MET A 88 -32.21 25.58 7.83
CA MET A 88 -33.15 24.57 7.33
C MET A 88 -32.77 23.97 5.96
N GLN A 89 -32.06 24.71 5.11
CA GLN A 89 -31.66 24.23 3.77
C GLN A 89 -30.19 23.81 3.69
N LYS A 90 -29.29 24.44 4.47
CA LYS A 90 -27.86 24.10 4.54
C LYS A 90 -27.58 22.98 5.55
N ASN A 91 -28.32 22.83 6.67
CA ASN A 91 -28.23 21.64 7.54
C ASN A 91 -28.49 20.36 6.77
N PRO A 92 -29.60 20.16 6.04
CA PRO A 92 -29.86 18.87 5.41
C PRO A 92 -28.81 18.53 4.34
N ILE A 93 -28.31 19.53 3.60
CA ILE A 93 -27.22 19.31 2.62
C ILE A 93 -25.91 18.94 3.33
N LEU A 94 -25.55 19.66 4.40
CA LEU A 94 -24.33 19.42 5.17
C LEU A 94 -24.38 18.08 5.93
N LEU A 95 -25.54 17.75 6.52
CA LEU A 95 -25.84 16.49 7.19
C LEU A 95 -25.79 15.31 6.21
N THR A 96 -26.34 15.49 5.00
CA THR A 96 -26.22 14.49 3.94
C THR A 96 -24.76 14.29 3.55
N LYS A 97 -23.97 15.38 3.43
CA LYS A 97 -22.53 15.31 3.13
C LYS A 97 -21.72 14.66 4.26
N LEU A 98 -22.06 14.90 5.52
CA LEU A 98 -21.44 14.22 6.67
C LEU A 98 -21.81 12.74 6.72
N ARG A 99 -23.06 12.39 6.41
CA ARG A 99 -23.52 11.00 6.33
C ARG A 99 -22.82 10.22 5.21
N THR A 100 -22.62 10.85 4.04
CA THR A 100 -21.86 10.22 2.95
C THR A 100 -20.38 10.06 3.31
N LEU A 101 -19.74 11.07 3.91
CA LEU A 101 -18.36 10.96 4.39
C LEU A 101 -18.19 9.85 5.44
N LYS A 102 -19.14 9.73 6.38
CA LYS A 102 -19.16 8.63 7.36
C LYS A 102 -19.27 7.27 6.70
N LYS A 103 -20.17 7.13 5.71
CA LYS A 103 -20.34 5.87 4.97
C LYS A 103 -19.08 5.49 4.21
N GLN A 104 -18.49 6.45 3.49
CA GLN A 104 -17.23 6.26 2.76
C GLN A 104 -16.07 5.85 3.69
N HIS A 105 -15.97 6.47 4.87
CA HIS A 105 -14.94 6.10 5.85
C HIS A 105 -15.13 4.67 6.39
N LEU A 106 -16.38 4.24 6.62
CA LEU A 106 -16.71 2.87 7.04
C LEU A 106 -16.34 1.84 5.97
N GLU A 107 -16.83 2.02 4.75
CA GLU A 107 -16.50 1.15 3.60
C GLU A 107 -14.98 1.08 3.38
N MET A 108 -14.29 2.20 3.55
CA MET A 108 -12.85 2.26 3.41
C MET A 108 -12.09 1.52 4.52
N SER A 109 -12.60 1.57 5.76
CA SER A 109 -12.04 0.80 6.87
C SER A 109 -12.17 -0.71 6.65
N GLU A 110 -13.30 -1.16 6.10
CA GLU A 110 -13.49 -2.57 5.71
C GLU A 110 -12.51 -2.99 4.61
N VAL A 111 -12.28 -2.13 3.62
CA VAL A 111 -11.28 -2.38 2.56
C VAL A 111 -9.85 -2.45 3.13
N VAL A 112 -9.50 -1.59 4.10
CA VAL A 112 -8.19 -1.66 4.79
C VAL A 112 -8.03 -3.00 5.50
N GLU A 113 -9.06 -3.45 6.21
CA GLU A 113 -9.02 -4.71 6.95
C GLU A 113 -8.87 -5.91 6.02
N LEU A 114 -9.64 -5.95 4.93
CA LEU A 114 -9.51 -6.98 3.90
C LEU A 114 -8.11 -6.98 3.28
N LEU A 115 -7.61 -5.80 2.91
CA LEU A 115 -6.28 -5.63 2.34
C LEU A 115 -5.18 -6.08 3.31
N ASN A 116 -5.32 -5.79 4.61
CA ASN A 116 -4.37 -6.20 5.64
C ASN A 116 -4.37 -7.72 5.85
N ASN A 117 -5.55 -8.35 5.88
CA ASN A 117 -5.68 -9.80 6.06
C ASN A 117 -5.13 -10.58 4.86
N THR A 118 -5.51 -10.19 3.63
CA THR A 118 -5.01 -10.82 2.41
C THR A 118 -3.51 -10.58 2.23
N CYS A 119 -3.03 -9.37 2.53
CA CYS A 119 -1.63 -9.08 2.31
C CYS A 119 -0.70 -9.72 3.35
N SER A 120 -1.08 -9.77 4.64
CA SER A 120 -0.24 -10.44 5.65
C SER A 120 0.06 -11.88 5.24
N MET A 121 -0.97 -12.61 4.80
CA MET A 121 -0.83 -13.97 4.28
C MET A 121 0.02 -14.03 3.00
N GLN A 122 -0.16 -13.07 2.09
CA GLN A 122 0.65 -13.01 0.86
C GLN A 122 2.13 -12.74 1.14
N ILE A 123 2.47 -11.83 2.06
CA ILE A 123 3.86 -11.51 2.43
C ILE A 123 4.52 -12.73 3.08
N GLU A 124 3.82 -13.44 3.97
CA GLU A 124 4.32 -14.66 4.60
C GLU A 124 4.58 -15.78 3.58
N ALA A 125 3.65 -15.97 2.63
CA ALA A 125 3.83 -16.94 1.54
C ALA A 125 5.02 -16.57 0.63
N MET A 126 5.18 -15.28 0.32
CA MET A 126 6.31 -14.78 -0.48
C MET A 126 7.65 -15.01 0.21
N LEU A 127 7.75 -14.73 1.51
CA LEU A 127 8.94 -15.00 2.31
C LEU A 127 9.31 -16.49 2.30
N THR A 128 8.29 -17.36 2.40
CA THR A 128 8.49 -18.81 2.37
C THR A 128 9.01 -19.29 1.01
N ILE A 129 8.40 -18.82 -0.10
CA ILE A 129 8.83 -19.16 -1.46
C ILE A 129 10.25 -18.67 -1.72
N MET A 130 10.59 -17.45 -1.27
CA MET A 130 11.94 -16.89 -1.40
C MET A 130 12.96 -17.76 -0.65
N PHE A 131 12.65 -18.18 0.57
CA PHE A 131 13.54 -19.00 1.38
C PHE A 131 13.83 -20.34 0.70
N ILE A 132 12.79 -20.96 0.11
CA ILE A 132 12.93 -22.19 -0.67
C ILE A 132 13.80 -21.96 -1.92
N ASP A 133 13.55 -20.89 -2.67
CA ASP A 133 14.29 -20.59 -3.91
C ASP A 133 15.77 -20.31 -3.63
N ILE A 134 16.10 -19.52 -2.61
CA ILE A 134 17.50 -19.26 -2.22
C ILE A 134 18.19 -20.54 -1.76
N THR A 135 17.52 -21.34 -0.93
CA THR A 135 18.09 -22.61 -0.42
C THR A 135 18.36 -23.57 -1.58
N PHE A 136 17.43 -23.67 -2.53
CA PHE A 136 17.57 -24.55 -3.68
C PHE A 136 18.67 -24.06 -4.65
N ASN A 137 18.76 -22.75 -4.90
CA ASN A 137 19.84 -22.15 -5.69
C ASN A 137 21.22 -22.38 -5.04
N MET A 138 21.33 -22.18 -3.73
CA MET A 138 22.56 -22.40 -2.98
C MET A 138 22.97 -23.88 -2.99
N TYR A 139 22.01 -24.80 -2.82
CA TYR A 139 22.25 -26.24 -2.89
C TYR A 139 22.71 -26.68 -4.28
N ASN A 140 22.05 -26.22 -5.35
CA ASN A 140 22.47 -26.53 -6.72
C ASN A 140 23.87 -26.00 -7.02
N TYR A 141 24.17 -24.78 -6.56
CA TYR A 141 25.51 -24.22 -6.68
C TYR A 141 26.55 -25.13 -6.02
N LEU A 142 26.33 -25.53 -4.77
CA LEU A 142 27.25 -26.39 -4.01
C LEU A 142 27.39 -27.81 -4.61
N SER A 143 26.30 -28.33 -5.19
CA SER A 143 26.27 -29.69 -5.75
C SER A 143 26.91 -29.77 -7.14
N MET A 144 26.90 -28.68 -7.92
CA MET A 144 27.22 -28.72 -9.35
C MET A 144 28.60 -28.15 -9.69
N HIS A 145 29.27 -27.44 -8.78
CA HIS A 145 30.59 -26.83 -9.03
C HIS A 145 31.61 -27.28 -7.98
N LYS A 146 32.69 -27.93 -8.44
CA LYS A 146 33.87 -28.36 -7.65
C LYS A 146 35.15 -27.66 -8.10
N GLU A 147 35.09 -26.72 -9.06
CA GLU A 147 36.27 -26.09 -9.67
C GLU A 147 36.09 -24.58 -9.89
N VAL A 148 36.81 -23.79 -9.08
CA VAL A 148 37.57 -22.53 -9.24
C VAL A 148 37.09 -21.40 -10.20
N GLY A 149 36.17 -21.60 -11.14
CA GLY A 149 35.49 -20.53 -11.91
C GLY A 149 34.39 -19.77 -11.15
N GLU A 150 34.34 -19.99 -9.84
CA GLU A 150 33.15 -20.07 -9.00
C GLU A 150 32.71 -18.76 -8.31
N LEU A 151 33.64 -17.82 -8.12
CA LEU A 151 33.42 -16.60 -7.34
C LEU A 151 32.39 -15.66 -7.98
N LYS A 152 32.36 -15.60 -9.32
CA LYS A 152 31.45 -14.72 -10.06
C LYS A 152 30.01 -15.24 -10.03
N SER A 153 29.82 -16.56 -10.07
CA SER A 153 28.50 -17.21 -9.95
C SER A 153 27.93 -17.05 -8.53
N LEU A 154 28.75 -17.24 -7.50
CA LEU A 154 28.36 -16.94 -6.11
C LEU A 154 28.01 -15.48 -5.90
N ALA A 155 28.84 -14.57 -6.40
CA ALA A 155 28.59 -13.14 -6.26
C ALA A 155 27.27 -12.72 -6.93
N LEU A 156 26.89 -13.37 -8.04
CA LEU A 156 25.60 -13.17 -8.69
C LEU A 156 24.45 -13.71 -7.83
N ILE A 157 24.52 -14.96 -7.36
CA ILE A 157 23.47 -15.56 -6.50
C ILE A 157 23.28 -14.74 -5.20
N LEU A 158 24.38 -14.34 -4.56
CA LEU A 158 24.36 -13.49 -3.36
C LEU A 158 23.83 -12.08 -3.66
N GLY A 159 24.26 -11.46 -4.76
CA GLY A 159 23.77 -10.15 -5.19
C GLY A 159 22.26 -10.18 -5.45
N TYR A 160 21.77 -11.27 -6.04
CA TYR A 160 20.34 -11.51 -6.28
C TYR A 160 19.54 -11.69 -4.99
N ALA A 161 20.07 -12.48 -4.05
CA ALA A 161 19.46 -12.65 -2.73
C ALA A 161 19.39 -11.32 -1.97
N ILE A 162 20.50 -10.55 -1.96
CA ILE A 162 20.58 -9.23 -1.31
C ILE A 162 19.58 -8.25 -1.94
N TYR A 163 19.53 -8.18 -3.27
CA TYR A 163 18.58 -7.31 -3.98
C TYR A 163 17.15 -7.56 -3.54
N TYR A 164 16.75 -8.83 -3.46
CA TYR A 164 15.40 -9.18 -3.09
C TYR A 164 15.12 -8.93 -1.61
N THR A 165 16.05 -9.24 -0.71
CA THR A 165 15.91 -8.94 0.71
C THR A 165 15.72 -7.43 0.92
N VAL A 166 16.54 -6.61 0.24
CA VAL A 166 16.40 -5.15 0.27
C VAL A 166 15.05 -4.71 -0.28
N HIS A 167 14.58 -5.29 -1.39
CA HIS A 167 13.29 -4.96 -1.98
C HIS A 167 12.13 -5.27 -1.03
N VAL A 168 12.12 -6.45 -0.41
CA VAL A 168 11.12 -6.84 0.59
C VAL A 168 11.16 -5.91 1.80
N ILE A 169 12.35 -5.57 2.31
CA ILE A 169 12.49 -4.62 3.43
C ILE A 169 11.90 -3.25 3.07
N ILE A 170 12.21 -2.72 1.88
CA ILE A 170 11.68 -1.44 1.41
C ILE A 170 10.15 -1.50 1.32
N THR A 171 9.60 -2.56 0.75
CA THR A 171 8.15 -2.78 0.67
C THR A 171 7.51 -2.82 2.04
N VAL A 172 7.99 -3.69 2.94
CA VAL A 172 7.47 -3.82 4.31
C VAL A 172 7.53 -2.47 5.03
N SER A 173 8.60 -1.70 4.83
CA SER A 173 8.75 -0.37 5.42
C SER A 173 7.73 0.64 4.89
N ILE A 174 7.50 0.69 3.57
CA ILE A 174 6.49 1.56 2.95
C ILE A 174 5.09 1.20 3.46
N VAL A 175 4.83 -0.09 3.58
CA VAL A 175 3.56 -0.64 4.03
C VAL A 175 3.30 -0.27 5.48
N GLU A 176 4.25 -0.51 6.37
CA GLU A 176 4.14 -0.18 7.79
C GLU A 176 3.97 1.32 8.00
N THR A 177 4.73 2.13 7.26
CA THR A 177 4.61 3.59 7.30
C THR A 177 3.21 4.04 6.85
N THR A 178 2.68 3.46 5.77
CA THR A 178 1.35 3.80 5.27
C THR A 178 0.26 3.30 6.21
N ARG A 179 0.43 2.12 6.80
CA ARG A 179 -0.46 1.57 7.85
C ARG A 179 -0.56 2.52 9.03
N SER A 180 0.59 2.97 9.55
CA SER A 180 0.65 3.95 10.64
C SER A 180 -0.05 5.27 10.27
N GLN A 181 0.14 5.76 9.04
CA GLN A 181 -0.54 6.96 8.55
C GLN A 181 -2.05 6.76 8.44
N MET A 182 -2.51 5.64 7.86
CA MET A 182 -3.94 5.34 7.71
C MET A 182 -4.63 5.19 9.06
N THR A 183 -4.02 4.52 10.05
CA THR A 183 -4.58 4.40 11.41
C THR A 183 -4.71 5.78 12.10
N LYS A 184 -3.72 6.66 11.93
CA LYS A 184 -3.76 8.03 12.47
C LYS A 184 -4.85 8.87 11.80
N ILE A 185 -4.96 8.81 10.48
CA ILE A 185 -5.99 9.56 9.74
C ILE A 185 -7.37 9.02 10.09
N GLY A 186 -7.55 7.70 10.10
CA GLY A 186 -8.83 7.06 10.40
C GLY A 186 -9.34 7.37 11.81
N SER A 187 -8.47 7.31 12.83
CA SER A 187 -8.83 7.70 14.20
C SER A 187 -9.19 9.19 14.32
N SER A 188 -8.46 10.07 13.63
CA SER A 188 -8.75 11.51 13.60
C SER A 188 -10.10 11.80 12.92
N VAL A 189 -10.36 11.20 11.76
CA VAL A 189 -11.61 11.35 11.01
C VAL A 189 -12.78 10.78 11.81
N HIS A 190 -12.64 9.59 12.40
CA HIS A 190 -13.67 9.02 13.26
C HIS A 190 -14.02 9.93 14.43
N ARG A 191 -13.03 10.48 15.13
CA ARG A 191 -13.23 11.41 16.24
C ARG A 191 -13.92 12.70 15.82
N ILE A 192 -13.50 13.29 14.70
CA ILE A 192 -14.10 14.54 14.18
C ILE A 192 -15.53 14.30 13.71
N LEU A 193 -15.79 13.22 12.98
CA LEU A 193 -17.14 12.84 12.56
C LEU A 193 -18.03 12.55 13.77
N ALA A 194 -17.55 11.82 14.78
CA ALA A 194 -18.32 11.50 15.98
C ALA A 194 -18.72 12.76 16.75
N HIS A 195 -17.76 13.66 17.01
CA HIS A 195 -18.04 14.92 17.72
C HIS A 195 -18.99 15.83 16.94
N THR A 196 -18.75 16.02 15.64
CA THR A 196 -19.58 16.92 14.80
C THR A 196 -21.01 16.41 14.68
N PHE A 197 -21.19 15.09 14.57
CA PHE A 197 -22.52 14.50 14.45
C PHE A 197 -23.29 14.55 15.77
N ASP A 198 -22.64 14.34 16.91
CA ASP A 198 -23.27 14.41 18.23
C ASP A 198 -23.72 15.83 18.57
N GLU A 199 -22.88 16.82 18.26
CA GLU A 199 -23.20 18.24 18.41
C GLU A 199 -24.34 18.68 17.49
N GLN A 200 -24.36 18.21 16.24
CA GLN A 200 -25.46 18.54 15.30
C GLN A 200 -26.79 17.85 15.67
N VAL A 201 -26.76 16.57 16.06
CA VAL A 201 -27.98 15.84 16.48
C VAL A 201 -28.58 16.47 17.73
N THR A 202 -27.76 16.86 18.71
CA THR A 202 -28.24 17.54 19.92
C THR A 202 -28.83 18.93 19.64
N THR A 203 -28.38 19.63 18.59
CA THR A 203 -28.99 20.89 18.15
C THR A 203 -30.30 20.73 17.38
N GLU A 204 -30.57 19.61 16.72
CA GLU A 204 -31.82 19.36 15.98
C GLU A 204 -32.98 18.88 16.88
N VAL A 205 -32.66 18.26 18.02
CA VAL A 205 -33.66 17.74 18.99
C VAL A 205 -34.14 18.85 19.96
N ARG A 206 -33.58 20.07 19.87
CA ARG A 206 -33.90 21.23 20.71
C ARG A 206 -34.69 22.28 19.94
#